data_AF-A0A502DYK3-F1
#
_entry.id   AF-A0A502DYK3-F1
#
_cell.length_a   1.000
_cell.length_b   1.000
_cell.length_c   1.000
_cell.angle_alpha   90.00
_cell.angle_beta   90.00
_cell.angle_gamma   90.00
#
_symmetry.space_group_name_H-M   'P 1'
#
loop_
_entity.id
_entity.type
_entity.pdbx_description
1 polymer ?
#
loop_
_entity_poly.entity_id
_entity_poly.type
_entity_poly.pdbx_seq_one_letter_code
_entity_poly.pdbx_strand_id
1 'polypeptide(L)'
;MMHRKTAQALAVVALASLPMFASAQLTGNVALTSNYKFRGQDQDTSKNKAVKPALQGGFDYAFGETGWYIGNWNSSVEWLPGNSIESDIYGGYKFTGGGVAWDVGALTYIYPGNKNG
;
A
#
# COMPACT_ATOMS: atom_id res chain seq x y z
N MET A 1 7.02 15.35 -33.26
CA MET A 1 6.00 14.83 -32.30
C MET A 1 6.34 13.44 -31.76
N MET A 2 6.96 12.54 -32.54
CA MET A 2 7.30 11.18 -32.11
C MET A 2 8.39 11.12 -31.01
N HIS A 3 9.41 11.98 -31.06
CA HIS A 3 10.50 11.99 -30.05
C HIS A 3 10.07 12.37 -28.63
N ARG A 4 8.99 13.15 -28.48
CA ARG A 4 8.44 13.52 -27.17
C ARG A 4 7.71 12.35 -26.50
N LYS A 5 6.99 11.55 -27.30
CA LYS A 5 6.25 10.38 -26.81
C LYS A 5 7.19 9.25 -26.39
N THR A 6 8.28 9.04 -27.12
CA THR A 6 9.31 8.07 -26.72
C THR A 6 10.08 8.50 -25.48
N ALA A 7 10.40 9.79 -25.33
CA ALA A 7 11.02 10.31 -24.11
C ALA A 7 10.11 10.19 -22.87
N GLN A 8 8.80 10.43 -23.01
CA GLN A 8 7.82 10.23 -21.94
C GLN A 8 7.64 8.75 -21.57
N ALA A 9 7.59 7.86 -22.56
CA ALA A 9 7.51 6.42 -22.32
C ALA A 9 8.78 5.89 -21.62
N LEU A 10 9.96 6.34 -22.04
CA LEU A 10 11.23 6.02 -21.38
C LEU A 10 11.29 6.55 -19.94
N ALA A 11 10.75 7.74 -19.68
CA ALA A 11 10.66 8.29 -18.32
C ALA A 11 9.75 7.43 -17.42
N VAL A 12 8.58 7.01 -17.91
CA VAL A 12 7.67 6.12 -17.15
C VAL A 12 8.32 4.77 -16.86
N VAL A 13 9.02 4.18 -17.84
CA VAL A 13 9.75 2.92 -17.66
C VAL A 13 10.92 3.07 -16.68
N ALA A 14 11.65 4.18 -16.73
CA ALA A 14 12.73 4.47 -15.79
C ALA A 14 12.22 4.68 -14.36
N LEU A 15 11.12 5.41 -14.18
CA LEU A 15 10.48 5.58 -12.86
C LEU A 15 9.96 4.25 -12.30
N ALA A 16 9.47 3.34 -13.15
CA ALA A 16 9.00 2.02 -12.73
C ALA A 16 10.14 1.06 -12.32
N SER A 17 11.38 1.29 -12.76
CA SER A 17 12.52 0.39 -12.49
C SER A 17 13.41 0.81 -11.32
N LEU A 18 13.25 2.04 -10.80
CA LEU A 18 13.96 2.53 -9.61
C LEU A 18 13.88 1.63 -8.36
N PRO A 19 12.78 0.89 -8.07
CA PRO A 19 12.70 0.05 -6.87
C PRO A 19 13.62 -1.18 -6.89
N MET A 20 14.18 -1.56 -8.05
CA MET A 20 14.90 -2.82 -8.20
C MET A 20 16.38 -2.78 -7.73
N PHE A 21 16.92 -1.60 -7.39
CA PHE A 21 18.33 -1.42 -7.05
C PHE A 21 18.61 -0.97 -5.61
N ALA A 22 17.57 -0.83 -4.78
CA ALA A 22 17.73 -0.35 -3.42
C ALA A 22 17.55 -1.49 -2.40
N SER A 23 18.63 -1.87 -1.71
CA SER A 23 18.54 -2.49 -0.38
C SER A 23 18.20 -1.39 0.64
N ALA A 24 17.11 -0.68 0.41
CA ALA A 24 16.69 0.38 1.31
C ALA A 24 15.98 -0.24 2.50
N GLN A 25 16.44 0.12 3.70
CA GLN A 25 15.69 -0.16 4.92
C GLN A 25 14.29 0.44 4.82
N LEU A 26 14.15 1.63 4.20
CA LEU A 26 12.86 2.25 3.92
C LEU A 26 12.43 1.99 2.47
N THR A 27 11.28 1.34 2.27
CA THR A 27 10.62 1.23 0.97
C THR A 27 9.29 1.95 0.99
N GLY A 28 8.80 2.34 -0.19
CA GLY A 28 7.52 3.01 -0.34
C GLY A 28 6.82 2.59 -1.62
N ASN A 29 5.50 2.62 -1.61
CA ASN A 29 4.67 2.21 -2.74
C ASN A 29 3.47 3.15 -2.92
N VAL A 30 2.98 3.21 -4.17
CA VAL A 30 1.75 3.92 -4.53
C VAL A 30 1.05 3.17 -5.66
N ALA A 31 -0.27 3.05 -5.59
CA ALA A 31 -1.11 2.41 -6.58
C ALA A 31 -2.42 3.17 -6.75
N LEU A 32 -2.94 3.18 -7.99
CA LEU A 32 -4.28 3.62 -8.30
C LEU A 32 -5.07 2.42 -8.81
N THR A 33 -6.15 2.06 -8.11
CA THR A 33 -6.99 0.91 -8.46
C THR A 33 -8.38 1.40 -8.87
N SER A 34 -9.13 0.58 -9.61
CA SER A 34 -10.50 0.91 -10.03
C SER A 34 -11.52 0.80 -8.89
N ASN A 35 -11.24 -0.05 -7.90
CA ASN A 35 -11.92 -0.17 -6.62
C ASN A 35 -11.00 -0.89 -5.62
N TYR A 36 -11.00 -0.47 -4.36
CA TYR A 36 -10.34 -1.19 -3.29
C TYR A 36 -11.26 -2.29 -2.76
N LYS A 37 -10.74 -3.53 -2.71
CA LYS A 37 -11.41 -4.67 -2.08
C LYS A 37 -10.63 -5.13 -0.84
N PHE A 38 -11.29 -5.11 0.30
CA PHE A 38 -10.78 -5.71 1.51
C PHE A 38 -11.50 -7.03 1.77
N ARG A 39 -10.75 -8.14 1.77
CA ARG A 39 -11.32 -9.50 2.00
C ARG A 39 -12.54 -9.80 1.11
N GLY A 40 -12.53 -9.29 -0.13
CA GLY A 40 -13.62 -9.46 -1.11
C GLY A 40 -14.72 -8.40 -1.06
N GLN A 41 -14.76 -7.54 -0.05
CA GLN A 41 -15.76 -6.47 0.11
C GLN A 41 -15.27 -5.14 -0.47
N ASP A 42 -16.14 -4.45 -1.21
CA ASP A 42 -15.85 -3.12 -1.75
C ASP A 42 -15.70 -2.11 -0.60
N GLN A 43 -14.61 -1.35 -0.64
CA GLN A 43 -14.29 -0.34 0.36
C GLN A 43 -14.76 1.07 -0.04
N ASP A 44 -15.25 1.24 -1.27
CA ASP A 44 -16.13 2.34 -1.65
C ASP A 44 -17.47 1.74 -2.12
N THR A 45 -18.54 2.07 -1.40
CA THR A 45 -19.91 1.58 -1.65
C THR A 45 -20.82 2.66 -2.24
N SER A 46 -20.26 3.81 -2.63
CA SER A 46 -21.00 4.97 -3.10
C SER A 46 -21.93 4.62 -4.26
N LYS A 47 -23.23 4.88 -4.11
CA LYS A 47 -24.23 4.63 -5.16
C LYS A 47 -24.27 5.73 -6.23
N ASN A 48 -23.64 6.87 -5.94
CA ASN A 48 -23.68 8.05 -6.79
C ASN A 48 -22.47 8.15 -7.74
N LYS A 49 -21.48 7.25 -7.58
CA LYS A 49 -20.28 7.20 -8.42
C LYS A 49 -20.35 6.02 -9.39
N ALA A 50 -20.15 6.31 -10.68
CA ALA A 50 -20.05 5.26 -11.71
C ALA A 50 -18.72 4.48 -11.62
N VAL A 51 -17.65 5.14 -11.14
CA VAL A 51 -16.33 4.55 -10.89
C VAL A 51 -15.87 4.94 -9.50
N LYS A 52 -15.16 4.03 -8.83
CA LYS A 52 -14.80 4.16 -7.41
C LYS A 52 -13.29 3.97 -7.20
N PRO A 53 -12.45 4.78 -7.88
CA PRO A 53 -11.02 4.57 -7.84
C PRO A 53 -10.48 4.76 -6.42
N ALA A 54 -9.52 3.94 -6.04
CA ALA A 54 -8.84 4.08 -4.75
C ALA A 54 -7.36 4.37 -4.95
N LEU A 55 -6.88 5.43 -4.29
CA LEU A 55 -5.45 5.71 -4.16
C LEU A 55 -4.93 4.95 -2.95
N GLN A 56 -3.92 4.12 -3.17
CA GLN A 56 -3.32 3.24 -2.19
C GLN A 56 -1.83 3.51 -2.09
N GLY A 57 -1.25 3.32 -0.93
CA GLY A 57 0.19 3.45 -0.77
C GLY A 57 0.64 3.39 0.67
N GLY A 58 1.95 3.33 0.86
CA GLY A 58 2.51 3.14 2.18
C GLY A 58 4.03 3.15 2.21
N PHE A 59 4.55 2.88 3.40
CA PHE A 59 5.97 2.81 3.69
C PHE A 59 6.27 1.60 4.56
N ASP A 60 7.41 0.99 4.32
CA ASP A 60 7.94 -0.13 5.10
C ASP A 60 9.36 0.17 5.53
N TYR A 61 9.67 -0.06 6.80
CA TYR A 61 11.01 0.04 7.34
C TYR A 61 11.49 -1.31 7.89
N ALA A 62 12.54 -1.88 7.29
CA ALA A 62 13.25 -3.04 7.78
C ALA A 62 14.48 -2.62 8.58
N PHE A 63 14.64 -3.15 9.79
CA PHE A 63 15.76 -2.85 10.68
C PHE A 63 17.01 -3.65 10.26
N GLY A 64 17.53 -3.37 9.07
CA GLY A 64 18.68 -4.07 8.48
C GLY A 64 18.41 -5.58 8.37
N GLU A 65 19.40 -6.38 8.76
CA GLU A 65 19.32 -7.85 8.75
C GLU A 65 18.76 -8.44 10.06
N THR A 66 18.26 -7.62 10.99
CA THR A 66 17.81 -8.10 12.30
C THR A 66 16.60 -9.02 12.20
N GLY A 67 15.76 -8.85 11.17
CA GLY A 67 14.47 -9.50 11.01
C GLY A 67 13.28 -8.63 11.44
N TRP A 68 13.51 -7.59 12.26
CA TRP A 68 12.45 -6.66 12.68
C TRP A 68 12.01 -5.74 11.54
N TYR A 69 10.72 -5.43 11.49
CA TYR A 69 10.16 -4.45 10.56
C TYR A 69 8.94 -3.73 11.15
N ILE A 70 8.66 -2.54 10.62
CA ILE A 70 7.44 -1.77 10.85
C ILE A 70 6.97 -1.21 9.50
N GLY A 71 5.67 -1.12 9.29
CA GLY A 71 5.12 -0.55 8.08
C GLY A 71 3.76 0.09 8.28
N ASN A 72 3.38 0.84 7.25
CA ASN A 72 2.09 1.48 7.13
C ASN A 72 1.58 1.31 5.72
N TRP A 73 0.28 1.09 5.60
CA TRP A 73 -0.42 1.11 4.32
C TRP A 73 -1.70 1.92 4.45
N ASN A 74 -2.11 2.60 3.38
CA ASN A 74 -3.32 3.40 3.38
C ASN A 74 -4.09 3.22 2.08
N SER A 75 -5.41 3.39 2.17
CA SER A 75 -6.29 3.52 1.00
C SER A 75 -7.37 4.56 1.26
N SER A 76 -7.75 5.29 0.21
CA SER A 76 -9.05 5.97 0.21
C SER A 76 -10.19 4.95 0.31
N VAL A 77 -11.21 5.25 1.13
CA VAL A 77 -12.38 4.41 1.37
C VAL A 77 -13.65 5.27 1.51
N GLU A 78 -14.82 4.67 1.25
CA GLU A 78 -16.15 5.27 1.43
C GLU A 78 -17.20 4.15 1.65
N TRP A 79 -17.13 3.49 2.81
CA TRP A 79 -18.05 2.39 3.16
C TRP A 79 -18.85 2.65 4.45
N LEU A 80 -18.49 3.68 5.23
CA LEU A 80 -19.26 4.15 6.38
C LEU A 80 -19.41 5.69 6.36
N PRO A 81 -20.44 6.24 7.02
CA PRO A 81 -20.56 7.69 7.15
C PRO A 81 -19.35 8.31 7.87
N GLY A 82 -18.57 9.12 7.14
CA GLY A 82 -17.47 9.90 7.70
C GLY A 82 -16.08 9.28 7.56
N ASN A 83 -15.96 8.04 7.06
CA ASN A 83 -14.66 7.50 6.70
C ASN A 83 -14.22 7.98 5.31
N SER A 84 -12.94 8.29 5.17
CA SER A 84 -12.33 8.70 3.90
C SER A 84 -10.99 8.02 3.65
N ILE A 85 -10.39 7.45 4.70
CA ILE A 85 -9.12 6.74 4.67
C ILE A 85 -9.17 5.53 5.59
N GLU A 86 -8.58 4.43 5.12
CA GLU A 86 -8.12 3.30 5.92
C GLU A 86 -6.61 3.46 6.10
N SER A 87 -6.15 3.36 7.33
CA SER A 87 -4.73 3.41 7.68
C SER A 87 -4.36 2.17 8.48
N ASP A 88 -3.53 1.34 7.88
CA ASP A 88 -3.03 0.11 8.45
C ASP A 88 -1.65 0.36 9.04
N ILE A 89 -1.45 -0.03 10.28
CA ILE A 89 -0.14 0.00 10.93
C ILE A 89 0.22 -1.42 11.34
N TYR A 90 1.39 -1.87 10.94
CA TYR A 90 1.84 -3.21 11.22
C TYR A 90 3.33 -3.26 11.56
N GLY A 91 3.73 -4.35 12.19
CA GLY A 91 5.13 -4.64 12.47
C GLY A 91 5.30 -6.08 12.90
N GLY A 92 6.51 -6.58 12.80
CA GLY A 92 6.78 -7.98 13.07
C GLY A 92 8.25 -8.34 12.98
N TYR A 93 8.49 -9.64 12.97
CA TYR A 93 9.80 -10.26 12.95
C TYR A 93 9.84 -11.41 11.95
N LYS A 94 10.81 -11.36 11.03
CA LYS A 94 11.06 -12.39 10.02
C LYS A 94 12.34 -13.16 10.34
N PHE A 95 12.29 -14.48 10.21
CA PHE A 95 13.45 -15.35 10.40
C PHE A 95 13.33 -16.64 9.59
N THR A 96 14.46 -17.33 9.37
CA THR A 96 14.49 -18.64 8.72
C THR A 96 14.81 -19.72 9.75
N GLY A 97 14.03 -20.80 9.76
CA GLY A 97 14.22 -21.92 10.67
C GLY A 97 13.70 -23.21 10.04
N GLY A 98 14.51 -24.27 10.05
CA GLY A 98 14.13 -25.57 9.48
C GLY A 98 13.90 -25.57 7.96
N GLY A 99 14.54 -24.65 7.22
CA GLY A 99 14.34 -24.51 5.77
C GLY A 99 13.08 -23.73 5.37
N VAL A 100 12.36 -23.15 6.34
CA VAL A 100 11.14 -22.36 6.13
C VAL A 100 11.39 -20.92 6.57
N ALA A 101 10.83 -19.96 5.81
CA ALA A 101 10.79 -18.56 6.19
C ALA A 101 9.52 -18.29 7.03
N TRP A 102 9.70 -17.72 8.21
CA TRP A 102 8.66 -17.39 9.17
C TRP A 102 8.47 -15.88 9.25
N ASP A 103 7.23 -15.46 9.48
CA ASP A 103 6.85 -14.07 9.74
C ASP A 103 5.81 -14.05 10.86
N VAL A 104 6.10 -13.33 11.95
CA VAL A 104 5.21 -13.16 13.09
C VAL A 104 5.07 -11.67 13.37
N GLY A 105 3.85 -11.17 13.43
CA GLY A 105 3.60 -9.75 13.61
C GLY A 105 2.20 -9.43 14.10
N ALA A 106 1.96 -8.13 14.25
CA ALA A 106 0.68 -7.55 14.59
C ALA A 106 0.30 -6.49 13.55
N LEU A 107 -1.00 -6.28 13.39
CA LEU A 107 -1.60 -5.33 12.46
C LEU A 107 -2.82 -4.70 13.14
N THR A 108 -2.98 -3.40 12.95
CA THR A 108 -4.19 -2.66 13.33
C THR A 108 -4.71 -1.86 12.16
N TYR A 109 -6.03 -1.76 12.06
CA TYR A 109 -6.76 -1.00 11.06
C TYR A 109 -7.34 0.24 11.73
N ILE A 110 -7.06 1.42 11.18
CA ILE A 110 -7.51 2.70 11.72
C ILE A 110 -8.37 3.38 10.64
N TYR A 111 -9.56 3.83 11.02
CA TYR A 111 -10.48 4.55 10.13
C TYR A 111 -10.80 5.95 10.68
N PRO A 112 -9.91 6.94 10.46
CA PRO A 112 -10.13 8.31 10.90
C PRO A 112 -11.45 8.88 10.37
N GLY A 113 -12.21 9.54 11.25
CA GLY A 113 -13.48 10.16 10.90
C GLY A 113 -14.69 9.21 10.91
N ASN A 114 -14.49 7.91 11.08
CA ASN A 114 -15.60 7.01 11.38
C ASN A 114 -16.21 7.39 12.73
N LYS A 115 -17.48 7.78 12.74
CA LYS A 115 -18.16 8.18 13.99
C LYS A 115 -18.50 6.99 14.90
N ASN A 116 -18.31 5.75 14.43
CA ASN A 116 -18.81 4.54 15.08
C ASN A 116 -17.78 3.42 15.32
N GLY A 117 -16.47 3.64 15.13
CA GLY A 117 -15.42 2.66 15.48
C GLY A 117 -14.34 2.46 14.44
#